data_AF-A0A2S1QE02-F1
#
_entry.id   AF-A0A2S1QE02-F1
#
_cell.length_a   1.000
_cell.length_b   1.000
_cell.length_c   1.000
_cell.angle_alpha   90.00
_cell.angle_beta   90.00
_cell.angle_gamma   90.00
#
_symmetry.space_group_name_H-M   'P 1'
#
loop_
_entity.id
_entity.type
_entity.pdbx_description
1 polymer ?
#
loop_
_entity_poly.entity_id
_entity_poly.type
_entity_poly.pdbx_seq_one_letter_code
_entity_poly.pdbx_strand_id
1 'polypeptide(L)'
;MNDEIKRKSDFYSGLIDKNYNQLKEFYDYSFMEFCELNLLKNEILTCQLFELFQSSIFSTNHLLERMLKLSLIKLHTIDFDYSDLEKYTEKLNESESEFDGLTLFNSLKKALEKELITEMEYNYLIKAKNNFRNPYSHAEVGKVIKNDNDFSGFMFDINDVKEKLKSGKPLDIPKPTILPKFSPAIAQMLQENNSKQFAFEYFKEVFGVLKELENRIKERKKKKH
;
A
#
# COMPACT_ATOMS: atom_id res chain seq x y z
N MET A 1 4.34 -19.10 30.47
CA MET A 1 4.72 -19.07 29.03
C MET A 1 3.55 -19.42 28.12
N ASN A 2 2.69 -20.40 28.46
CA ASN A 2 1.52 -20.77 27.63
C ASN A 2 0.42 -19.69 27.53
N ASP A 3 0.22 -18.86 28.56
CA ASP A 3 -0.89 -17.89 28.58
C ASP A 3 -0.68 -16.71 27.60
N GLU A 4 0.55 -16.24 27.41
CA GLU A 4 0.82 -15.15 26.46
C GLU A 4 0.63 -15.61 25.01
N ILE A 5 1.13 -16.81 24.69
CA ILE A 5 0.96 -17.41 23.36
C ILE A 5 -0.53 -17.57 23.07
N LYS A 6 -1.30 -18.09 24.03
CA LYS A 6 -2.75 -18.24 23.88
C LYS A 6 -3.44 -16.89 23.65
N ARG A 7 -3.12 -15.86 24.44
CA ARG A 7 -3.69 -14.51 24.25
C ARG A 7 -3.38 -13.94 22.87
N LYS A 8 -2.15 -14.08 22.39
CA LYS A 8 -1.78 -13.63 21.03
C LYS A 8 -2.52 -14.42 19.96
N SER A 9 -2.62 -15.74 20.12
CA SER A 9 -3.37 -16.61 19.20
C SER A 9 -4.85 -16.20 19.13
N ASP A 10 -5.49 -15.98 20.27
CA ASP A 10 -6.89 -15.56 20.35
C ASP A 10 -7.09 -14.19 19.71
N PHE A 11 -6.17 -13.24 19.95
CA PHE A 11 -6.19 -11.92 19.33
C PHE A 11 -6.12 -12.00 17.80
N TYR A 12 -5.13 -12.72 17.25
CA TYR A 12 -4.97 -12.84 15.80
C TYR A 12 -6.11 -13.63 15.15
N SER A 13 -6.65 -14.65 15.83
CA SER A 13 -7.83 -15.38 15.35
C SER A 13 -9.04 -14.45 15.22
N GLY A 14 -9.26 -13.57 16.21
CA GLY A 14 -10.31 -12.56 16.16
C GLY A 14 -10.14 -11.56 15.01
N LEU A 15 -8.91 -11.19 14.66
CA LEU A 15 -8.65 -10.33 13.49
C LEU A 15 -8.98 -11.05 12.17
N ILE A 16 -8.65 -12.34 12.07
CA ILE A 16 -8.97 -13.15 10.90
C ILE A 16 -10.49 -13.18 10.69
N ASP A 17 -11.26 -13.55 11.71
CA ASP A 17 -12.72 -13.65 11.63
C ASP A 17 -13.36 -12.31 11.25
N LYS A 18 -12.83 -11.21 11.79
CA LYS A 18 -13.30 -9.86 11.53
C LYS A 18 -13.05 -9.43 10.08
N ASN A 19 -11.84 -9.67 9.55
CA ASN A 19 -11.38 -9.03 8.32
C ASN A 19 -11.51 -9.93 7.09
N TYR A 20 -11.57 -11.26 7.25
CA TYR A 20 -11.52 -12.21 6.14
C TYR A 20 -12.60 -11.97 5.09
N ASN A 21 -13.85 -11.70 5.50
CA ASN A 21 -14.96 -11.52 4.57
C ASN A 21 -14.74 -10.36 3.59
N GLN A 22 -14.12 -9.25 4.03
CA GLN A 22 -13.79 -8.12 3.16
C GLN A 22 -12.66 -8.46 2.18
N LEU A 23 -11.77 -9.38 2.54
CA LEU A 23 -10.59 -9.74 1.75
C LEU A 23 -10.81 -10.96 0.85
N LYS A 24 -11.89 -11.71 1.07
CA LYS A 24 -12.17 -13.00 0.42
C LYS A 24 -12.08 -12.93 -1.10
N GLU A 25 -12.68 -11.91 -1.72
CA GLU A 25 -12.67 -11.78 -3.19
C GLU A 25 -11.26 -11.64 -3.79
N PHE A 26 -10.34 -11.03 -3.05
CA PHE A 26 -8.96 -10.85 -3.48
C PHE A 26 -8.12 -12.11 -3.26
N TYR A 27 -8.41 -12.88 -2.20
CA TYR A 27 -7.80 -14.20 -2.00
C TYR A 27 -8.22 -15.17 -3.09
N ASP A 28 -9.52 -15.22 -3.43
CA ASP A 28 -10.10 -16.12 -4.42
C ASP A 28 -9.60 -15.82 -5.85
N TYR A 29 -9.16 -14.59 -6.12
CA TYR A 29 -8.64 -14.20 -7.43
C TYR A 29 -7.16 -14.60 -7.60
N SER A 30 -6.86 -15.47 -8.56
CA SER A 30 -5.48 -15.80 -8.95
C SER A 30 -5.14 -15.19 -10.29
N PHE A 31 -4.08 -14.38 -10.34
CA PHE A 31 -3.51 -13.88 -11.60
C PHE A 31 -2.86 -15.04 -12.35
N MET A 32 -3.18 -15.18 -13.64
CA MET A 32 -2.61 -16.21 -14.51
C MET A 32 -1.44 -15.67 -15.32
N GLU A 33 -1.59 -14.49 -15.90
CA GLU A 33 -0.50 -13.86 -16.67
C GLU A 33 0.55 -13.26 -15.74
N PHE A 34 0.14 -12.84 -14.55
CA PHE A 34 1.01 -12.27 -13.52
C PHE A 34 1.08 -13.19 -12.30
N CYS A 35 1.22 -14.50 -12.52
CA CYS A 35 1.19 -15.49 -11.46
C CYS A 35 2.28 -15.26 -10.39
N GLU A 36 3.42 -14.67 -10.79
CA GLU A 36 4.52 -14.26 -9.91
C GLU A 36 4.12 -13.15 -8.92
N LEU A 37 3.06 -12.39 -9.19
CA LEU A 37 2.55 -11.36 -8.29
C LEU A 37 1.54 -11.90 -7.25
N ASN A 38 1.08 -13.15 -7.38
CA ASN A 38 0.14 -13.73 -6.42
C ASN A 38 0.74 -13.83 -5.01
N LEU A 39 2.05 -14.08 -4.89
CA LEU A 39 2.73 -14.13 -3.59
C LEU A 39 2.70 -12.75 -2.91
N LEU A 40 3.11 -11.70 -3.63
CA LEU A 40 3.07 -10.33 -3.13
C LEU A 40 1.65 -9.85 -2.81
N LYS A 41 0.66 -10.23 -3.64
CA LYS A 41 -0.76 -10.01 -3.34
C LYS A 41 -1.14 -10.65 -1.99
N ASN A 42 -0.76 -11.91 -1.77
CA ASN A 42 -1.07 -12.62 -0.52
C ASN A 42 -0.36 -12.01 0.70
N GLU A 43 0.86 -11.49 0.55
CA GLU A 43 1.54 -10.73 1.60
C GLU A 43 0.78 -9.47 1.99
N ILE A 44 0.30 -8.70 0.99
CA ILE A 44 -0.52 -7.50 1.22
C ILE A 44 -1.81 -7.87 1.94
N LEU A 45 -2.52 -8.91 1.46
CA LEU A 45 -3.76 -9.37 2.08
C LEU A 45 -3.53 -9.85 3.52
N THR A 46 -2.40 -10.50 3.79
CA THR A 46 -2.02 -10.91 5.14
C THR A 46 -1.76 -9.70 6.05
N CYS A 47 -1.13 -8.65 5.54
CA CYS A 47 -0.98 -7.39 6.28
C CYS A 47 -2.34 -6.79 6.63
N GLN A 48 -3.28 -6.76 5.68
CA GLN A 48 -4.64 -6.26 5.91
C GLN A 48 -5.40 -7.13 6.92
N LEU A 49 -5.29 -8.46 6.80
CA LEU A 49 -5.94 -9.43 7.68
C LEU A 49 -5.56 -9.20 9.15
N PHE A 50 -4.29 -8.87 9.40
CA PHE A 50 -3.74 -8.60 10.74
C PHE A 50 -3.65 -7.10 11.10
N GLU A 51 -4.32 -6.22 10.37
CA GLU A 51 -4.34 -4.76 10.61
C GLU A 51 -2.95 -4.09 10.61
N LEU A 52 -1.98 -4.68 9.88
CA LEU A 52 -0.64 -4.12 9.66
C LEU A 52 -0.67 -3.09 8.52
N PHE A 53 -1.45 -2.02 8.69
CA PHE A 53 -1.83 -1.12 7.59
C PHE A 53 -0.66 -0.38 6.95
N GLN A 54 0.33 0.07 7.72
CA GLN A 54 1.54 0.70 7.17
C GLN A 54 2.31 -0.30 6.28
N SER A 55 2.52 -1.52 6.77
CA SER A 55 3.15 -2.60 5.99
C SER A 55 2.34 -2.92 4.73
N SER A 56 1.01 -2.94 4.82
CA SER A 56 0.16 -3.10 3.65
C SER A 56 0.37 -2.00 2.61
N ILE A 57 0.55 -0.74 3.02
CA ILE A 57 0.85 0.38 2.10
C ILE A 57 2.22 0.18 1.45
N PHE A 58 3.25 -0.18 2.22
CA PHE A 58 4.58 -0.46 1.67
C PHE A 58 4.57 -1.60 0.65
N SER A 59 3.92 -2.72 0.97
CA SER A 59 3.81 -3.84 0.04
C SER A 59 2.96 -3.50 -1.18
N THR A 60 1.93 -2.66 -1.03
CA THR A 60 1.15 -2.15 -2.18
C THR A 60 1.97 -1.21 -3.06
N ASN A 61 2.85 -0.38 -2.48
CA ASN A 61 3.80 0.43 -3.24
C ASN A 61 4.73 -0.45 -4.08
N HIS A 62 5.21 -1.54 -3.49
CA HIS A 62 6.04 -2.52 -4.19
C HIS A 62 5.27 -3.20 -5.33
N LEU A 63 4.01 -3.61 -5.09
CA LEU A 63 3.14 -4.20 -6.11
C LEU A 63 2.92 -3.23 -7.28
N LEU A 64 2.63 -1.96 -6.99
CA LEU A 64 2.42 -0.93 -8.00
C LEU A 64 3.64 -0.73 -8.90
N GLU A 65 4.85 -0.72 -8.34
CA GLU A 65 6.08 -0.64 -9.15
C GLU A 65 6.32 -1.91 -9.96
N ARG A 66 6.19 -3.07 -9.31
CA ARG A 66 6.49 -4.35 -9.93
C ARG A 66 5.50 -4.67 -11.05
N MET A 67 4.20 -4.41 -10.86
CA MET A 67 3.18 -4.69 -11.88
C MET A 67 3.42 -3.93 -13.18
N LEU A 68 3.86 -2.67 -13.11
CA LEU A 68 4.10 -1.85 -14.30
C LEU A 68 5.34 -2.31 -15.07
N LYS A 69 6.45 -2.51 -14.36
CA LYS A 69 7.70 -3.01 -14.97
C LYS A 69 7.48 -4.38 -15.60
N LEU A 70 6.82 -5.28 -14.87
CA LEU A 70 6.54 -6.61 -15.34
C LEU A 70 5.58 -6.63 -16.54
N SER A 71 4.61 -5.72 -16.57
CA SER A 71 3.71 -5.58 -17.73
C SER A 71 4.47 -5.14 -18.99
N LEU A 72 5.43 -4.22 -18.85
CA LEU A 72 6.30 -3.79 -19.95
C LEU A 72 7.18 -4.94 -20.45
N ILE A 73 7.78 -5.68 -19.52
CA ILE A 73 8.60 -6.87 -19.83
C ILE A 73 7.76 -7.92 -20.56
N LYS A 74 6.60 -8.31 -20.01
CA LYS A 74 5.70 -9.31 -20.64
C LYS A 74 5.18 -8.85 -21.99
N LEU A 75 4.96 -7.56 -22.19
CA LEU A 75 4.58 -7.03 -23.50
C LEU A 75 5.73 -7.17 -24.50
N HIS A 76 6.96 -6.90 -24.08
CA HIS A 76 8.14 -6.98 -24.92
C HIS A 76 8.47 -8.43 -25.30
N THR A 77 8.24 -9.37 -24.38
CA THR A 77 8.50 -10.80 -24.58
C THR A 77 7.28 -11.60 -25.05
N ILE A 78 6.18 -10.93 -25.40
CA ILE A 78 4.87 -11.58 -25.61
C ILE A 78 4.85 -12.65 -26.72
N ASP A 79 5.75 -12.53 -27.69
CA ASP A 79 5.86 -13.41 -28.87
C ASP A 79 6.88 -14.54 -28.70
N PHE A 80 7.50 -14.62 -27.54
CA PHE A 80 8.60 -15.54 -27.27
C PHE A 80 8.26 -16.38 -26.06
N ASP A 81 8.57 -17.66 -26.15
CA ASP A 81 8.39 -18.61 -25.07
C ASP A 81 9.58 -19.58 -25.03
N TYR A 82 9.50 -20.55 -24.12
CA TYR A 82 10.57 -21.51 -23.90
C TYR A 82 10.80 -22.48 -25.08
N SER A 83 9.95 -22.51 -26.11
CA SER A 83 10.19 -23.31 -27.32
C SER A 83 11.36 -22.76 -28.16
N ASP A 84 11.62 -21.46 -28.08
CA ASP A 84 12.79 -20.78 -28.66
C ASP A 84 13.55 -20.05 -27.53
N LEU A 85 14.22 -20.84 -26.69
CA LEU A 85 14.89 -20.34 -25.49
C LEU A 85 15.94 -19.27 -25.78
N GLU A 86 16.67 -19.39 -26.89
CA GLU A 86 17.72 -18.43 -27.26
C GLU A 86 17.11 -17.05 -27.52
N LYS A 87 16.08 -17.00 -28.38
CA LYS A 87 15.39 -15.75 -28.70
C LYS A 87 14.60 -15.19 -27.54
N TYR A 88 13.97 -16.05 -26.73
CA TYR A 88 13.31 -15.64 -25.49
C TYR A 88 14.31 -14.99 -24.54
N THR A 89 15.49 -15.58 -24.36
CA THR A 89 16.54 -15.04 -23.48
C THR A 89 17.07 -13.71 -23.99
N GLU A 90 17.32 -13.59 -25.30
CA GLU A 90 17.71 -12.32 -25.93
C GLU A 90 16.70 -11.21 -25.63
N LYS A 91 15.41 -11.48 -25.87
CA LYS A 91 14.33 -10.51 -25.68
C LYS A 91 14.06 -10.20 -24.21
N LEU A 92 14.29 -11.17 -23.32
CA LEU A 92 14.22 -10.93 -21.89
C LEU A 92 15.34 -9.99 -21.43
N ASN A 93 16.57 -10.21 -21.88
CA ASN A 93 17.72 -9.34 -21.55
C ASN A 93 17.54 -7.91 -22.09
N GLU A 94 17.01 -7.76 -23.32
CA GLU A 94 16.62 -6.46 -23.87
C GLU A 94 15.60 -5.76 -22.96
N SER A 95 14.56 -6.49 -22.54
CA SER A 95 13.51 -5.95 -21.68
C SER A 95 13.99 -5.58 -20.27
N GLU A 96 14.92 -6.37 -19.69
CA GLU A 96 15.53 -6.07 -18.39
C GLU A 96 16.30 -4.75 -18.45
N SER A 97 17.19 -4.63 -19.45
CA SER A 97 17.98 -3.42 -19.69
C SER A 97 17.10 -2.19 -19.92
N GLU A 98 15.97 -2.33 -20.63
CA GLU A 98 15.08 -1.23 -20.94
C GLU A 98 14.17 -0.81 -19.77
N PHE A 99 13.68 -1.77 -18.98
CA PHE A 99 12.55 -1.53 -18.06
C PHE A 99 12.88 -1.67 -16.57
N ASP A 100 13.85 -2.48 -16.18
CA ASP A 100 14.04 -2.81 -14.75
C ASP A 100 14.55 -1.60 -13.95
N GLY A 101 15.46 -0.81 -14.51
CA GLY A 101 16.01 0.39 -13.89
C GLY A 101 15.06 1.61 -13.89
N LEU A 102 13.87 1.51 -14.46
CA LEU A 102 12.97 2.66 -14.56
C LEU A 102 12.45 3.10 -13.21
N THR A 103 12.39 4.42 -13.01
CA THR A 103 11.58 5.01 -11.94
C THR A 103 10.10 4.74 -12.20
N LEU A 104 9.30 4.68 -11.15
CA LEU A 104 7.84 4.52 -11.28
C LEU A 104 7.21 5.53 -12.25
N PHE A 105 7.66 6.79 -12.23
CA PHE A 105 7.15 7.81 -13.14
C PHE A 105 7.42 7.46 -14.61
N ASN A 106 8.63 6.97 -14.90
CA ASN A 106 9.00 6.55 -16.25
C ASN A 106 8.30 5.25 -16.66
N SER A 107 8.13 4.30 -15.74
CA SER A 107 7.34 3.09 -15.99
C SER A 107 5.89 3.42 -16.34
N LEU A 108 5.27 4.39 -15.63
CA LEU A 108 3.92 4.85 -15.93
C LEU A 108 3.81 5.50 -17.31
N LYS A 109 4.76 6.37 -17.66
CA LYS A 109 4.81 7.01 -18.99
C LYS A 109 4.94 5.96 -20.10
N LYS A 110 5.90 5.05 -19.97
CA LYS A 110 6.07 3.97 -20.95
C LYS A 110 4.84 3.08 -21.05
N ALA A 111 4.21 2.74 -19.93
CA ALA A 111 2.99 1.92 -19.94
C ALA A 111 1.84 2.63 -20.67
N LEU A 112 1.70 3.95 -20.52
CA LEU A 112 0.73 4.74 -21.27
C LEU A 112 1.09 4.81 -22.77
N GLU A 113 2.36 5.07 -23.11
CA GLU A 113 2.85 5.10 -24.50
C GLU A 113 2.67 3.76 -25.22
N LYS A 114 2.75 2.65 -24.49
CA LYS A 114 2.52 1.29 -25.00
C LYS A 114 1.05 0.84 -24.89
N GLU A 115 0.14 1.75 -24.54
CA GLU A 115 -1.29 1.51 -24.37
C GLU A 115 -1.60 0.34 -23.42
N LEU A 116 -0.70 0.06 -22.45
CA LEU A 116 -0.92 -0.95 -21.40
C LEU A 116 -1.89 -0.42 -20.34
N ILE A 117 -1.83 0.88 -20.08
CA ILE A 117 -2.77 1.58 -19.22
C ILE A 117 -3.43 2.72 -19.98
N THR A 118 -4.64 3.05 -19.58
CA THR A 118 -5.40 4.20 -20.08
C THR A 118 -4.91 5.49 -19.43
N GLU A 119 -5.30 6.64 -20.00
CA GLU A 119 -5.02 7.94 -19.40
C GLU A 119 -5.67 8.10 -18.01
N MET A 120 -6.87 7.52 -17.83
CA MET A 120 -7.56 7.52 -16.54
C MET A 120 -6.77 6.75 -15.47
N GLU A 121 -6.31 5.55 -15.79
CA GLU A 121 -5.47 4.72 -14.91
C GLU A 121 -4.12 5.40 -14.65
N TYR A 122 -3.49 6.00 -15.66
CA TYR A 122 -2.26 6.77 -15.50
C TYR A 122 -2.44 7.91 -14.49
N ASN A 123 -3.49 8.70 -14.65
CA ASN A 123 -3.80 9.81 -13.75
C ASN A 123 -4.08 9.34 -12.31
N TYR A 124 -4.79 8.22 -12.17
CA TYR A 124 -4.99 7.57 -10.88
C TYR A 124 -3.65 7.13 -10.25
N LEU A 125 -2.81 6.39 -10.98
CA LEU A 125 -1.55 5.86 -10.47
C LEU A 125 -0.54 6.98 -10.14
N ILE A 126 -0.56 8.09 -10.87
CA ILE A 126 0.22 9.29 -10.52
C ILE A 126 -0.25 9.89 -9.19
N LYS A 127 -1.56 9.96 -8.94
CA LYS A 127 -2.10 10.40 -7.64
C LYS A 127 -1.68 9.43 -6.54
N ALA A 128 -1.80 8.12 -6.77
CA ALA A 128 -1.36 7.10 -5.83
C ALA A 128 0.14 7.20 -5.51
N LYS A 129 0.97 7.42 -6.54
CA LYS A 129 2.42 7.67 -6.37
C LYS A 129 2.69 8.85 -5.43
N ASN A 130 1.93 9.94 -5.57
CA ASN A 130 2.19 11.18 -4.84
C ASN A 130 1.57 11.20 -3.44
N ASN A 131 0.49 10.45 -3.22
CA ASN A 131 -0.21 10.40 -1.92
C ASN A 131 0.25 9.23 -1.04
N PHE A 132 0.67 8.11 -1.63
CA PHE A 132 1.04 6.90 -0.89
C PHE A 132 2.49 6.51 -1.13
N ARG A 133 2.88 6.21 -2.38
CA ARG A 133 4.22 5.68 -2.66
C ARG A 133 5.35 6.59 -2.15
N ASN A 134 5.42 7.84 -2.61
CA ASN A 134 6.54 8.69 -2.20
C ASN A 134 6.48 9.04 -0.71
N PRO A 135 5.32 9.47 -0.15
CA PRO A 135 5.28 9.87 1.25
C PRO A 135 5.68 8.76 2.22
N TYR A 136 5.18 7.54 2.00
CA TYR A 136 5.48 6.41 2.88
C TYR A 136 6.89 5.86 2.64
N SER A 137 7.32 5.68 1.38
CA SER A 137 8.65 5.13 1.07
C SER A 137 9.82 6.06 1.40
N HIS A 138 9.61 7.37 1.50
CA HIS A 138 10.64 8.36 1.85
C HIS A 138 10.49 8.93 3.26
N ALA A 139 9.62 8.35 4.08
CA ALA A 139 9.32 8.82 5.44
C ALA A 139 8.93 10.32 5.53
N GLU A 140 8.24 10.83 4.50
CA GLU A 140 7.82 12.23 4.43
C GLU A 140 6.49 12.44 5.17
N VAL A 141 6.51 12.29 6.51
CA VAL A 141 5.31 12.32 7.36
C VAL A 141 4.44 13.57 7.13
N GLY A 142 5.05 14.74 6.86
CA GLY A 142 4.32 15.97 6.57
C GLY A 142 3.38 15.88 5.36
N LYS A 143 3.71 15.04 4.36
CA LYS A 143 2.83 14.78 3.20
C LYS A 143 1.73 13.77 3.54
N VAL A 144 2.00 12.83 4.44
CA VAL A 144 1.00 11.87 4.95
C VAL A 144 -0.06 12.59 5.78
N ILE A 145 0.35 13.53 6.64
CA ILE A 145 -0.54 14.23 7.56
C ILE A 145 -0.99 15.62 7.07
N LYS A 146 -0.86 15.87 5.76
CA LYS A 146 -1.06 17.20 5.17
C LYS A 146 -2.45 17.78 5.45
N ASN A 147 -3.47 16.92 5.50
CA ASN A 147 -4.87 17.29 5.69
C ASN A 147 -5.33 17.19 7.16
N ASP A 148 -4.46 16.72 8.05
CA ASP A 148 -4.77 16.64 9.48
C ASP A 148 -4.67 18.02 10.14
N ASN A 149 -5.41 18.19 11.24
CA ASN A 149 -5.39 19.42 12.03
C ASN A 149 -4.39 19.32 13.18
N ASP A 150 -3.99 20.48 13.70
CA ASP A 150 -3.31 20.55 14.99
C ASP A 150 -4.25 20.10 16.12
N PHE A 151 -3.67 19.56 17.19
CA PHE A 151 -4.44 19.11 18.34
C PHE A 151 -4.66 20.28 19.30
N SER A 152 -5.87 20.45 19.79
CA SER A 152 -6.16 21.40 20.86
C SER A 152 -6.66 20.65 22.09
N GLY A 153 -6.17 21.04 23.27
CA GLY A 153 -6.55 20.39 24.51
C GLY A 153 -6.03 21.13 25.73
N PHE A 154 -6.35 20.61 26.92
CA PHE A 154 -5.89 21.15 28.18
C PHE A 154 -4.73 20.30 28.71
N MET A 155 -3.59 20.93 29.00
CA MET A 155 -2.46 20.25 29.62
C MET A 155 -2.47 20.48 31.12
N PHE A 156 -2.59 19.40 31.88
CA PHE A 156 -2.56 19.43 33.35
C PHE A 156 -1.23 18.88 33.87
N ASP A 157 -0.73 19.46 34.97
CA ASP A 157 0.29 18.81 35.79
C ASP A 157 -0.37 17.72 36.64
N ILE A 158 0.08 16.47 36.48
CA ILE A 158 -0.47 15.33 37.20
C ILE A 158 -0.33 15.45 38.73
N ASN A 159 0.68 16.18 39.21
CA ASN A 159 0.88 16.40 40.64
C ASN A 159 -0.13 17.42 41.19
N ASP A 160 -0.36 18.53 40.48
CA ASP A 160 -1.40 19.51 40.84
C ASP A 160 -2.79 18.85 40.83
N VAL A 161 -3.07 18.00 39.83
CA VAL A 161 -4.31 17.24 39.77
C VAL A 161 -4.48 16.34 41.00
N LYS A 162 -3.43 15.60 41.38
CA LYS A 162 -3.46 14.72 42.56
C LYS A 162 -3.67 15.48 43.86
N GLU A 163 -3.02 16.63 44.04
CA GLU A 163 -3.16 17.44 45.25
C GLU A 163 -4.56 18.06 45.37
N LYS A 164 -5.09 18.59 44.27
CA LYS A 164 -6.44 19.16 44.24
C LYS A 164 -7.52 18.11 44.45
N LEU A 165 -7.37 16.92 43.85
CA LEU A 165 -8.26 15.79 44.12
C LEU A 165 -8.25 15.36 45.59
N LYS A 166 -7.07 15.27 46.22
CA LYS A 166 -6.95 14.91 47.65
C LYS A 166 -7.52 15.98 48.57
N SER A 167 -7.35 17.25 48.23
CA SER A 167 -7.82 18.39 49.03
C SER A 167 -9.28 18.78 48.76
N GLY A 168 -9.96 18.10 47.83
CA GLY A 168 -11.35 18.42 47.44
C GLY A 168 -11.50 19.77 46.75
N LYS A 169 -10.39 20.37 46.27
CA LYS A 169 -10.40 21.66 45.58
C LYS A 169 -10.65 21.46 44.08
N PRO A 170 -11.34 22.40 43.42
CA PRO A 170 -11.54 22.34 41.97
C PRO A 170 -10.20 22.45 41.23
N LEU A 171 -10.14 21.82 40.05
CA LEU A 171 -9.02 21.98 39.12
C LEU A 171 -9.07 23.36 38.48
N ASP A 172 -7.91 24.01 38.37
CA ASP A 172 -7.78 25.22 37.58
C ASP A 172 -7.69 24.79 36.12
N ILE A 173 -8.70 25.15 35.32
CA ILE A 173 -8.72 24.80 33.90
C ILE A 173 -7.76 25.73 33.18
N PRO A 174 -6.66 25.23 32.59
CA PRO A 174 -5.72 26.07 31.87
C PRO A 174 -6.33 26.59 30.57
N LYS A 175 -5.66 27.54 29.91
CA LYS A 175 -6.03 27.88 28.53
C LYS A 175 -5.77 26.68 27.61
N PRO A 176 -6.55 26.49 26.54
CA PRO A 176 -6.28 25.46 25.56
C PRO A 176 -4.87 25.62 24.98
N THR A 177 -4.09 24.55 25.04
CA THR A 177 -2.80 24.44 24.37
C THR A 177 -3.04 23.86 22.97
N ILE A 178 -2.37 24.45 21.98
CA ILE A 178 -2.30 23.90 20.62
C ILE A 178 -1.02 23.11 20.50
N LEU A 179 -1.13 21.82 20.22
CA LEU A 179 -0.03 20.93 19.94
C LEU A 179 0.08 20.75 18.41
N PRO A 180 1.20 21.16 17.79
CA PRO A 180 1.36 21.03 16.34
C PRO A 180 1.27 19.56 15.91
N LYS A 181 0.56 19.30 14.81
CA LYS A 181 0.43 17.95 14.23
C LYS A 181 1.77 17.29 13.88
N PHE A 182 2.80 18.10 13.67
CA PHE A 182 4.16 17.65 13.38
C PHE A 182 4.96 17.25 14.63
N SER A 183 4.40 17.40 15.84
CA SER A 183 4.99 16.83 17.05
C SER A 183 5.23 15.32 16.85
N PRO A 184 6.42 14.75 17.14
CA PRO A 184 6.77 13.39 16.73
C PRO A 184 5.75 12.31 17.11
N ALA A 185 5.27 12.31 18.35
CA ALA A 185 4.27 11.33 18.81
C ALA A 185 2.92 11.51 18.10
N ILE A 186 2.52 12.76 17.85
CA ILE A 186 1.28 13.10 17.16
C ILE A 186 1.37 12.72 15.68
N ALA A 187 2.47 13.07 15.03
CA ALA A 187 2.72 12.76 13.63
C ALA A 187 2.69 11.24 13.39
N GLN A 188 3.29 10.46 14.29
CA GLN A 188 3.26 8.99 14.21
C GLN A 188 1.85 8.43 14.37
N MET A 189 1.09 8.93 15.37
CA MET A 189 -0.30 8.53 15.58
C MET A 189 -1.19 8.88 14.38
N LEU A 190 -1.03 10.08 13.82
CA LEU A 190 -1.75 10.52 12.62
C LEU A 190 -1.39 9.68 11.40
N GLN A 191 -0.12 9.35 11.20
CA GLN A 191 0.31 8.45 10.12
C GLN A 191 -0.32 7.06 10.28
N GLU A 192 -0.37 6.50 11.49
CA GLU A 192 -1.03 5.22 11.76
C GLU A 192 -2.53 5.28 11.44
N ASN A 193 -3.22 6.32 11.90
CA ASN A 193 -4.64 6.53 11.62
C ASN A 193 -4.93 6.67 10.12
N ASN A 194 -4.12 7.48 9.41
CA ASN A 194 -4.24 7.65 7.97
C ASN A 194 -3.97 6.32 7.24
N SER A 195 -3.01 5.53 7.71
CA SER A 195 -2.74 4.21 7.13
C SER A 195 -3.94 3.28 7.26
N LYS A 196 -4.56 3.24 8.44
CA LYS A 196 -5.78 2.46 8.69
C LYS A 196 -6.94 2.89 7.80
N GLN A 197 -7.08 4.19 7.54
CA GLN A 197 -8.12 4.71 6.68
C GLN A 197 -7.91 4.38 5.20
N PHE A 198 -6.66 4.43 4.71
CA PHE A 198 -6.40 4.42 3.28
C PHE A 198 -5.84 3.10 2.73
N ALA A 199 -5.26 2.24 3.56
CA ALA A 199 -4.54 1.05 3.09
C ALA A 199 -5.39 0.14 2.20
N PHE A 200 -6.64 -0.14 2.61
CA PHE A 200 -7.51 -1.06 1.88
C PHE A 200 -7.92 -0.51 0.50
N GLU A 201 -8.42 0.72 0.44
CA GLU A 201 -8.80 1.33 -0.85
C GLU A 201 -7.59 1.55 -1.76
N TYR A 202 -6.43 1.91 -1.20
CA TYR A 202 -5.22 1.98 -2.01
C TYR A 202 -4.86 0.62 -2.64
N PHE A 203 -4.88 -0.46 -1.87
CA PHE A 203 -4.64 -1.81 -2.38
C PHE A 203 -5.67 -2.20 -3.46
N LYS A 204 -6.96 -2.02 -3.17
CA LYS A 204 -8.07 -2.41 -4.04
C LYS A 204 -7.97 -1.75 -5.42
N GLU A 205 -7.67 -0.46 -5.45
CA GLU A 205 -7.50 0.28 -6.70
C GLU A 205 -6.27 -0.18 -7.50
N VAL A 206 -5.12 -0.40 -6.85
CA VAL A 206 -3.93 -0.96 -7.51
C VAL A 206 -4.19 -2.36 -8.06
N PHE A 207 -4.89 -3.19 -7.28
CA PHE A 207 -5.33 -4.52 -7.69
C PHE A 207 -6.26 -4.46 -8.91
N GLY A 208 -7.20 -3.51 -8.92
CA GLY A 208 -8.09 -3.28 -10.06
C GLY A 208 -7.33 -2.99 -11.35
N VAL A 209 -6.31 -2.11 -11.30
CA VAL A 209 -5.47 -1.84 -12.47
C VAL A 209 -4.67 -3.09 -12.90
N LEU A 210 -4.15 -3.87 -11.95
CA LEU A 210 -3.45 -5.12 -12.27
C LEU A 210 -4.38 -6.13 -12.98
N LYS A 211 -5.64 -6.21 -12.58
CA LYS A 211 -6.65 -7.05 -13.23
C LYS A 211 -6.88 -6.62 -14.69
N GLU A 212 -6.97 -5.32 -14.94
CA GLU A 212 -7.10 -4.80 -16.31
C GLU A 212 -5.84 -5.02 -17.16
N LEU A 213 -4.65 -4.91 -16.56
CA LEU A 213 -3.40 -5.26 -17.21
C LEU A 213 -3.35 -6.74 -17.64
N GLU A 214 -3.81 -7.65 -16.76
CA GLU A 214 -3.92 -9.07 -17.11
C GLU A 214 -4.85 -9.30 -18.31
N ASN A 215 -6.01 -8.65 -18.34
CA ASN A 215 -6.94 -8.76 -19.45
C ASN A 215 -6.30 -8.28 -20.77
N ARG A 216 -5.63 -7.12 -20.76
CA ARG A 216 -4.96 -6.57 -21.95
C ARG A 216 -3.81 -7.44 -22.46
N ILE A 217 -3.03 -8.05 -21.56
CA ILE A 217 -1.98 -9.00 -21.96
C ILE A 217 -2.60 -10.25 -22.58
N LYS A 218 -3.65 -10.82 -21.97
CA LYS A 218 -4.38 -11.98 -22.53
C LYS A 218 -4.93 -11.69 -23.92
N GLU A 219 -5.55 -10.53 -24.12
CA GLU A 219 -6.09 -10.13 -25.42
C GLU A 219 -5.00 -9.99 -26.50
N ARG A 220 -3.85 -9.41 -26.13
CA ARG A 220 -2.71 -9.26 -27.06
C ARG A 220 -2.12 -10.62 -27.46
N LYS A 221 -2.07 -11.59 -26.54
CA LYS A 221 -1.70 -12.98 -26.86
C LYS A 221 -2.70 -13.65 -27.80
N LYS A 222 -4.01 -13.49 -27.55
CA LYS A 222 -5.08 -14.11 -28.36
C LYS A 222 -5.15 -13.61 -29.79
N LYS A 223 -4.87 -12.33 -30.06
CA LYS A 223 -4.90 -11.75 -31.43
C LYS A 223 -3.86 -12.37 -32.39
N LYS A 224 -3.03 -13.29 -31.94
CA LYS A 224 -1.97 -13.93 -32.72
C LYS A 224 -2.20 -15.43 -32.98
N HIS A 225 -3.24 -16.02 -32.39
CA HIS A 225 -3.74 -17.35 -32.75
C HIS A 225 -4.99 -17.22 -33.62
#